data_AF-A0A919MN44-F1
#
_entry.id   AF-A0A919MN44-F1
#
_cell.length_a   1.000
_cell.length_b   1.000
_cell.length_c   1.000
_cell.angle_alpha   90.00
_cell.angle_beta   90.00
_cell.angle_gamma   90.00
#
_symmetry.space_group_name_H-M   'P 1'
#
loop_
_entity.id
_entity.type
_entity.pdbx_description
1 polymer ?
#
loop_
_entity_poly.entity_id
_entity_poly.type
_entity_poly.pdbx_seq_one_letter_code
_entity_poly.pdbx_strand_id
1 'polypeptide(L)'
;MTITTTTAEHLHERPRWDCRICKQPWPCAEAKAVLLEEFHDFPSVLTIYLSTQMYDAMGDLTSYGMPTPLEMYKRFLSWANSF
;
A
#
# COMPACT_ATOMS: atom_id res chain seq x y z
N MET A 1 13.35 24.95 -15.69
CA MET A 1 14.02 24.51 -14.45
C MET A 1 13.04 23.61 -13.71
N THR A 2 13.02 22.32 -14.08
CA THR A 2 12.17 21.32 -13.43
C THR A 2 12.81 20.98 -12.09
N ILE A 3 12.22 21.50 -11.02
CA ILE A 3 12.58 21.18 -9.65
C ILE A 3 12.44 19.67 -9.44
N THR A 4 13.58 18.98 -9.38
CA THR A 4 13.74 17.64 -8.81
C THR A 4 13.44 17.73 -7.31
N THR A 5 12.16 17.77 -6.98
CA THR A 5 11.71 17.57 -5.60
C THR A 5 11.95 16.11 -5.29
N THR A 6 12.83 15.80 -4.34
CA THR A 6 13.01 14.44 -3.81
C THR A 6 11.67 13.97 -3.23
N THR A 7 10.89 13.29 -4.06
CA THR A 7 9.55 12.78 -3.80
C THR A 7 9.63 11.78 -2.67
N ALA A 8 9.31 12.18 -1.45
CA ALA A 8 8.82 11.20 -0.49
C ALA A 8 7.42 10.80 -1.02
N GLU A 9 7.40 9.83 -1.93
CA GLU A 9 6.17 9.18 -2.38
C GLU A 9 5.42 8.67 -1.15
N HIS A 10 4.09 8.56 -1.22
CA HIS A 10 3.25 8.04 -0.16
C HIS A 10 3.51 6.52 0.03
N LEU A 11 4.72 6.17 0.48
CA LEU A 11 5.24 4.83 0.70
C LEU A 11 5.02 4.42 2.15
N HIS A 12 5.01 3.11 2.38
CA HIS A 12 4.91 2.52 3.71
C HIS A 12 6.21 2.70 4.52
N GLU A 13 6.05 2.75 5.84
CA GLU A 13 7.11 2.73 6.84
C GLU A 13 6.96 1.47 7.71
N ARG A 14 7.90 0.53 7.58
CA ARG A 14 7.92 -0.68 8.42
C ARG A 14 8.47 -0.34 9.82
N PRO A 15 8.01 -1.01 10.90
CA PRO A 15 7.05 -2.12 10.92
C PRO A 15 5.58 -1.69 11.12
N ARG A 16 5.30 -0.38 11.18
CA ARG A 16 3.93 0.11 11.45
C ARG A 16 3.02 0.06 10.23
N TRP A 17 3.62 0.03 9.04
CA TRP A 17 2.92 0.08 7.77
C TRP A 17 2.07 1.35 7.61
N ASP A 18 2.51 2.45 8.22
CA ASP A 18 1.90 3.76 8.02
C ASP A 18 2.59 4.47 6.84
N CYS A 19 1.86 5.36 6.19
CA CYS A 19 2.41 6.20 5.13
C CYS A 19 3.44 7.17 5.72
N ARG A 20 4.61 7.28 5.10
CA ARG A 20 5.70 8.18 5.53
C ARG A 20 5.27 9.66 5.57
N ILE A 21 4.33 10.05 4.69
CA ILE A 21 3.86 11.43 4.54
C ILE A 21 2.68 11.73 5.46
N CYS A 22 1.54 11.08 5.22
CA CYS A 22 0.30 11.41 5.91
C CYS A 22 0.09 10.65 7.23
N LYS A 23 0.97 9.70 7.56
CA LYS A 23 0.92 8.86 8.78
C LYS A 23 -0.39 8.08 8.95
N GLN A 24 -1.16 7.93 7.87
CA GLN A 24 -2.32 7.04 7.79
C GLN A 24 -1.88 5.60 7.45
N PRO A 25 -2.69 4.58 7.76
CA PRO A 25 -2.41 3.21 7.35
C PRO A 25 -2.16 3.11 5.85
N TRP A 26 -0.97 2.66 5.45
CA TRP A 26 -0.64 2.43 4.04
C TRP A 26 -1.29 1.12 3.55
N PRO A 27 -1.86 1.04 2.34
CA PRO A 27 -1.97 2.09 1.33
C PRO A 27 -2.97 3.20 1.74
N CYS A 28 -2.49 4.44 1.80
CA CYS A 28 -3.33 5.62 2.02
C CYS A 28 -3.98 6.09 0.69
N ALA A 29 -4.91 7.04 0.74
CA ALA A 29 -5.68 7.46 -0.44
C ALA A 29 -4.79 7.88 -1.63
N GLU A 30 -3.75 8.68 -1.38
CA GLU A 30 -2.83 9.13 -2.43
C GLU A 30 -1.96 7.98 -2.94
N ALA A 31 -1.51 7.07 -2.06
CA ALA A 31 -0.77 5.88 -2.48
C ALA A 31 -1.62 4.99 -3.39
N LYS A 32 -2.90 4.83 -3.08
CA LYS A 32 -3.84 4.08 -3.93
C LYS A 32 -3.97 4.74 -5.30
N ALA A 33 -4.15 6.07 -5.35
CA ALA A 33 -4.27 6.80 -6.61
C ALA A 33 -3.01 6.64 -7.49
N VAL A 34 -1.82 6.84 -6.92
CA VAL A 34 -0.54 6.67 -7.63
C VAL A 34 -0.38 5.24 -8.12
N LEU A 35 -0.66 4.23 -7.29
CA LEU A 35 -0.54 2.83 -7.68
C LEU A 35 -1.54 2.44 -8.78
N LEU A 36 -2.76 2.97 -8.75
CA LEU A 36 -3.74 2.73 -9.83
C LEU A 36 -3.31 3.37 -11.15
N GLU A 37 -2.70 4.57 -11.10
CA GLU A 37 -2.17 5.26 -12.27
C GLU A 37 -0.95 4.54 -12.84
N GLU A 38 0.02 4.19 -11.99
CA GLU A 38 1.28 3.53 -12.39
C GLU A 38 1.05 2.15 -13.01
N PHE A 39 0.10 1.38 -12.47
CA PHE A 39 -0.21 0.03 -12.93
C PHE A 39 -1.49 -0.05 -13.78
N HIS A 40 -1.96 1.07 -14.32
CA HIS A 40 -3.20 1.13 -15.12
C HIS A 40 -3.26 0.07 -16.22
N ASP A 41 -2.16 -0.13 -16.95
CA ASP A 41 -2.08 -1.09 -18.06
C ASP A 41 -1.79 -2.53 -17.59
N PHE A 42 -1.47 -2.72 -16.31
CA PHE A 42 -1.02 -3.99 -15.72
C PHE A 42 -1.68 -4.29 -14.36
N PRO A 43 -3.02 -4.39 -14.29
CA PRO A 43 -3.74 -4.57 -13.02
C PRO A 43 -3.39 -5.88 -12.29
N SER A 44 -3.03 -6.94 -13.02
CA SER A 44 -2.57 -8.19 -12.40
C SER A 44 -1.24 -8.02 -11.66
N VAL A 45 -0.34 -7.16 -12.18
CA VAL A 45 0.94 -6.86 -11.55
C VAL A 45 0.72 -6.04 -10.27
N LEU A 46 -0.23 -5.10 -10.27
CA LEU A 46 -0.64 -4.37 -9.06
C LEU A 46 -1.12 -5.33 -7.96
N THR A 47 -1.99 -6.28 -8.30
CA THR A 47 -2.50 -7.27 -7.35
C THR A 47 -1.39 -8.17 -6.79
N ILE A 48 -0.44 -8.60 -7.62
CA ILE A 48 0.73 -9.37 -7.16
C ILE A 48 1.58 -8.54 -6.20
N TYR A 49 1.92 -7.30 -6.56
CA TYR A 49 2.68 -6.39 -5.72
C TYR A 49 2.00 -6.18 -4.36
N LEU A 50 0.71 -5.84 -4.35
CA LEU A 50 -0.05 -5.62 -3.12
C LEU A 50 -0.21 -6.88 -2.28
N SER A 51 -0.24 -8.07 -2.89
CA SER A 51 -0.27 -9.35 -2.18
C SER A 51 1.03 -9.60 -1.41
N THR A 52 2.19 -9.32 -2.02
CA THR A 52 3.49 -9.38 -1.34
C THR A 52 3.54 -8.40 -0.18
N GLN A 53 3.13 -7.15 -0.40
CA GLN A 53 3.07 -6.13 0.64
C GLN A 53 2.12 -6.52 1.80
N MET A 54 0.96 -7.11 1.49
CA MET A 54 0.03 -7.60 2.50
C MET A 54 0.65 -8.71 3.37
N TYR A 55 1.42 -9.62 2.77
CA TYR A 55 2.10 -10.70 3.49
C TYR A 55 3.16 -10.18 4.46
N ASP A 56 4.00 -9.25 3.99
CA ASP A 56 5.01 -8.62 4.85
C ASP A 56 4.36 -7.80 5.97
N ALA A 57 3.24 -7.12 5.68
CA ALA A 57 2.46 -6.38 6.67
C ALA A 57 1.85 -7.27 7.74
N MET A 58 1.33 -8.44 7.36
CA MET A 58 0.84 -9.42 8.32
C MET A 58 1.97 -9.87 9.26
N GLY A 59 3.17 -10.12 8.74
CA GLY A 59 4.34 -10.50 9.55
C GLY A 59 4.69 -9.45 10.61
N ASP A 60 4.77 -8.18 10.19
CA ASP A 60 5.14 -7.09 11.10
C ASP A 60 4.04 -6.73 12.10
N LEU A 61 2.78 -6.70 11.64
CA LEU A 61 1.65 -6.23 12.45
C LEU A 61 1.19 -7.28 13.46
N THR A 62 1.43 -8.58 13.21
CA THR A 62 1.08 -9.66 14.14
C THR A 62 1.67 -9.43 15.54
N SER A 63 2.85 -8.81 15.65
CA SER A 63 3.48 -8.47 16.94
C SER A 63 2.73 -7.37 17.72
N TYR A 64 1.88 -6.58 17.08
CA TYR A 64 1.13 -5.48 17.67
C TYR A 64 -0.37 -5.81 17.87
N GLY A 65 -0.76 -7.06 17.58
CA GLY A 65 -2.14 -7.52 17.52
C GLY A 65 -2.43 -8.07 16.13
N MET A 66 -3.08 -9.24 16.03
CA MET A 66 -3.36 -9.88 14.74
C MET A 66 -4.49 -9.14 14.00
N PRO A 67 -4.24 -8.34 12.95
CA PRO A 67 -5.32 -7.96 12.05
C PRO A 67 -5.87 -9.23 11.41
N THR A 68 -7.18 -9.35 11.34
CA THR A 68 -7.81 -10.50 10.72
C THR A 68 -7.44 -10.56 9.22
N PRO A 69 -7.37 -11.77 8.62
CA PRO A 69 -7.13 -11.89 7.18
C PRO A 69 -8.09 -11.05 6.33
N LEU A 70 -9.33 -10.88 6.79
CA LEU A 70 -10.33 -10.05 6.12
C LEU A 70 -9.98 -8.55 6.17
N GLU A 71 -9.46 -8.04 7.28
CA GLU A 71 -9.01 -6.65 7.40
C GLU A 71 -7.82 -6.37 6.49
N MET A 72 -6.88 -7.32 6.41
CA MET A 72 -5.73 -7.23 5.51
C MET A 72 -6.18 -7.23 4.04
N TYR A 73 -7.10 -8.13 3.67
CA TYR A 73 -7.68 -8.14 2.33
C TYR A 73 -8.37 -6.81 1.98
N LYS A 74 -9.22 -6.29 2.88
CA LYS A 74 -9.91 -4.99 2.68
C LYS A 74 -8.94 -3.82 2.54
N ARG A 75 -7.84 -3.84 3.29
CA ARG A 75 -6.84 -2.77 3.27
C ARG A 75 -6.01 -2.78 1.99
N PHE A 76 -5.50 -3.95 1.59
CA PHE A 76 -4.55 -4.06 0.50
C PHE A 76 -5.18 -4.38 -0.85
N LEU A 77 -6.16 -5.29 -0.92
CA LEU A 77 -6.57 -5.91 -2.21
C LEU A 77 -7.98 -5.53 -2.67
N SER A 78 -8.92 -5.22 -1.77
CA SER A 78 -10.34 -5.07 -2.17
C SER A 78 -10.61 -3.92 -3.15
N TRP A 79 -9.71 -2.95 -3.26
CA TRP A 79 -9.82 -1.79 -4.16
C TRP A 79 -8.96 -1.95 -5.43
N ALA A 80 -8.05 -2.93 -5.47
CA ALA A 80 -7.21 -3.22 -6.63
C ALA A 80 -7.91 -4.14 -7.65
N ASN A 81 -9.10 -4.66 -7.32
CA ASN A 81 -9.89 -5.52 -8.21
C ASN A 81 -11.12 -4.79 -8.80
N SER A 82 -11.13 -3.46 -8.82
CA SER A 82 -12.28 -2.64 -9.25
C SER A 82 -12.21 -2.17 -10.71
N PHE A 83 -11.45 -2.85 -11.56
CA PHE A 83 -11.37 -2.58 -13.00
C PHE A 83 -12.48 -3.32 -13.77
#